data_AF-A0A2N5TLG7-F1
#
_entry.id   AF-A0A2N5TLG7-F1
#
_cell.length_a   1.000
_cell.length_b   1.000
_cell.length_c   1.000
_cell.angle_alpha   90.00
_cell.angle_beta   90.00
_cell.angle_gamma   90.00
#
_symmetry.space_group_name_H-M   'P 1'
#
loop_
_entity.id
_entity.type
_entity.pdbx_description
1 polymer ?
#
loop_
_entity_poly.entity_id
_entity_poly.type
_entity_poly.pdbx_seq_one_letter_code
_entity_poly.pdbx_strand_id
1 'polypeptide(L)'
;MQQYCEDANMLNSDLTTENAQKTEDRIEALVPVAYKIFPYLSAILSGLSYPNKTPYEYSKSSKAKSEVYQSLFLGKSIHWPQPDGKLILTTEEGHQEPTYPYLRMLLMLDSEAMLDTLDVAFEDSWLHNYTERMGEKRIDRQLIINLLLEVTSGEAKLSAGDRTFVYIFIARNLHKYSQFLSLPNSTLHSILIGLSSDNNQSTTEDRQLAVEFLLSVYTPPDVEHGTGELVELFKEAGFWRILILVYSHKEMWVQVVHSHLKAPNFDRGIFNHLSATFHKIKLQSSSKPTLGTDHDQSIEAQAIHVVFNAINQLIDIDLPQTTYLIQTFTPQAHLDVVDHIEETRNQFRYLWTLLEPSEEDQDDPFDPEAVVAPTMPTPTNLNPAIRICYVNLLSKFDPHHVLEYLKSAPSPLIMLQTSSRFAGKNRCMMPSFGNLIGRKDACDV
;
A
#
# COMPACT_ATOMS: atom_id res chain seq x y z
N MET A 1 -22.09 33.62 20.92
CA MET A 1 -22.07 34.00 19.48
C MET A 1 -22.04 35.50 19.34
N GLN A 2 -23.10 36.23 19.75
CA GLN A 2 -23.14 37.70 19.69
C GLN A 2 -21.99 38.38 20.44
N GLN A 3 -21.65 37.87 21.64
CA GLN A 3 -20.53 38.35 22.45
C GLN A 3 -19.14 38.06 21.85
N TYR A 4 -19.00 37.03 21.01
CA TYR A 4 -17.73 36.72 20.32
C TYR A 4 -17.56 37.55 19.03
N CYS A 5 -18.66 37.98 18.40
CA CYS A 5 -18.63 38.88 17.24
C CYS A 5 -18.28 40.33 17.61
N GLU A 6 -18.60 40.76 18.84
CA GLU A 6 -18.21 42.07 19.36
C GLU A 6 -16.70 42.14 19.63
N ASP A 7 -16.11 41.05 20.17
CA ASP A 7 -14.69 40.98 20.49
C ASP A 7 -13.76 40.97 19.26
N ALA A 8 -14.23 40.48 18.10
CA ALA A 8 -13.46 40.45 16.85
C ALA A 8 -13.30 41.85 16.19
N ASN A 9 -14.18 42.82 16.50
CA ASN A 9 -14.11 44.18 15.95
C ASN A 9 -13.04 45.07 16.62
N MET A 10 -12.32 44.57 17.64
CA MET A 10 -11.32 45.33 18.42
C MET A 10 -9.87 45.09 17.95
N LEU A 11 -9.66 44.45 16.80
CA LEU A 11 -8.35 44.00 16.31
C LEU A 11 -7.42 45.11 15.77
N ASN A 12 -7.83 46.38 15.78
CA ASN A 12 -7.01 47.49 15.30
C ASN A 12 -6.44 48.31 16.48
N SER A 13 -5.27 47.92 17.01
CA SER A 13 -4.21 48.85 17.44
C SER A 13 -2.98 48.16 18.07
N ASP A 14 -1.81 48.57 17.58
CA ASP A 14 -0.46 48.56 18.17
C ASP A 14 0.12 47.25 18.75
N LEU A 15 1.03 46.67 17.96
CA LEU A 15 1.85 45.50 18.28
C LEU A 15 3.03 45.87 19.21
N THR A 16 2.90 45.50 20.48
CA THR A 16 4.03 45.24 21.39
C THR A 16 4.09 43.74 21.68
N THR A 17 5.25 43.22 22.08
CA THR A 17 5.51 41.77 22.26
C THR A 17 4.60 41.10 23.31
N GLU A 18 4.09 41.83 24.31
CA GLU A 18 3.08 41.32 25.26
C GLU A 18 1.66 41.24 24.65
N ASN A 19 1.34 42.08 23.66
CA ASN A 19 0.06 42.02 22.94
C ASN A 19 0.02 40.88 21.93
N ALA A 20 1.17 40.48 21.36
CA ALA A 20 1.24 39.35 20.42
C ALA A 20 0.86 38.02 21.08
N GLN A 21 1.44 37.71 22.25
CA GLN A 21 1.12 36.49 22.99
C GLN A 21 -0.36 36.45 23.42
N LYS A 22 -0.90 37.56 23.93
CA LYS A 22 -2.32 37.67 24.29
C LYS A 22 -3.25 37.54 23.08
N THR A 23 -2.79 37.89 21.89
CA THR A 23 -3.56 37.75 20.65
C THR A 23 -3.54 36.30 20.18
N GLU A 24 -2.39 35.63 20.27
CA GLU A 24 -2.23 34.21 19.94
C GLU A 24 -3.11 33.32 20.84
N ASP A 25 -3.07 33.54 22.16
CA ASP A 25 -3.91 32.82 23.13
C ASP A 25 -5.42 33.02 22.84
N ARG A 26 -5.82 34.21 22.36
CA ARG A 26 -7.21 34.52 21.99
C ARG A 26 -7.61 33.84 20.67
N ILE A 27 -6.71 33.77 19.70
CA ILE A 27 -6.94 33.06 18.43
C ILE A 27 -7.11 31.57 18.72
N GLU A 28 -6.23 30.98 19.53
CA GLU A 28 -6.31 29.57 19.92
C GLU A 28 -7.65 29.24 20.61
N ALA A 29 -8.12 30.12 21.49
CA ALA A 29 -9.42 29.98 22.14
C ALA A 29 -10.62 30.04 21.16
N LEU A 30 -10.47 30.67 19.99
CA LEU A 30 -11.51 30.74 18.96
C LEU A 30 -11.51 29.52 18.04
N VAL A 31 -10.43 28.74 17.96
CA VAL A 31 -10.32 27.56 17.08
C VAL A 31 -11.49 26.59 17.29
N PRO A 32 -11.83 26.13 18.52
CA PRO A 32 -12.96 25.22 18.72
C PRO A 32 -14.32 25.82 18.32
N VAL A 33 -14.45 27.15 18.34
CA VAL A 33 -15.67 27.85 17.91
C VAL A 33 -15.74 27.89 16.39
N ALA A 34 -14.61 28.19 15.72
CA ALA A 34 -14.50 28.18 14.26
C ALA A 34 -14.84 26.80 13.69
N TYR A 35 -14.33 25.73 14.29
CA TYR A 35 -14.58 24.35 13.87
C TYR A 35 -16.05 23.91 13.94
N LYS A 36 -16.94 24.67 14.60
CA LYS A 36 -18.39 24.42 14.53
C LYS A 36 -18.98 24.69 13.15
N ILE A 37 -18.25 25.38 12.27
CA ILE A 37 -18.71 25.66 10.91
C ILE A 37 -18.95 24.36 10.11
N PHE A 38 -18.07 23.37 10.22
CA PHE A 38 -18.17 22.10 9.48
C PHE A 38 -19.43 21.31 9.83
N PRO A 39 -19.75 21.00 11.11
CA PRO A 39 -20.99 20.29 11.43
C PRO A 39 -22.24 21.14 11.14
N TYR A 40 -22.16 22.47 11.14
CA TYR A 40 -23.28 23.33 10.74
C TYR A 40 -23.53 23.23 9.24
N LEU A 41 -22.48 23.36 8.43
CA LEU A 41 -22.53 23.20 6.98
C LEU A 41 -23.03 21.80 6.62
N SER A 42 -22.47 20.75 7.20
CA SER A 42 -22.89 19.36 6.98
C SER A 42 -24.39 19.19 7.29
N ALA A 43 -24.86 19.65 8.44
CA ALA A 43 -26.28 19.57 8.79
C ALA A 43 -27.18 20.32 7.79
N ILE A 44 -26.86 21.59 7.48
CA ILE A 44 -27.67 22.42 6.59
C ILE A 44 -27.70 21.84 5.16
N LEU A 45 -26.54 21.43 4.64
CA LEU A 45 -26.41 20.88 3.29
C LEU A 45 -27.09 19.51 3.14
N SER A 46 -27.20 18.73 4.23
CA SER A 46 -28.04 17.53 4.29
C SER A 46 -29.52 17.81 4.57
N GLY A 47 -29.91 19.07 4.80
CA GLY A 47 -31.31 19.44 5.09
C GLY A 47 -31.77 19.13 6.51
N LEU A 48 -30.84 19.05 7.45
CA LEU A 48 -31.06 18.74 8.86
C LEU A 48 -30.85 19.98 9.75
N SER A 49 -31.51 20.01 10.90
CA SER A 49 -31.26 21.00 11.94
C SER A 49 -30.01 20.65 12.75
N TYR A 50 -29.33 21.67 13.28
CA TYR A 50 -28.25 21.50 14.24
C TYR A 50 -28.73 21.92 15.65
N PRO A 51 -28.34 21.22 16.73
CA PRO A 51 -27.53 19.99 16.78
C PRO A 51 -28.35 18.71 16.63
N ASN A 52 -29.69 18.80 16.68
CA ASN A 52 -30.59 17.66 16.88
C ASN A 52 -30.77 16.76 15.64
N LYS A 53 -30.20 17.14 14.48
CA LYS A 53 -30.29 16.42 13.20
C LYS A 53 -31.73 16.13 12.75
N THR A 54 -32.68 17.01 13.09
CA THR A 54 -34.07 16.85 12.66
C THR A 54 -34.25 17.35 11.23
N PRO A 55 -34.87 16.58 10.33
CA PRO A 55 -35.09 17.03 8.96
C PRO A 55 -35.95 18.30 8.89
N TYR A 56 -35.55 19.25 8.04
CA TYR A 56 -36.39 20.39 7.70
C TYR A 56 -37.45 20.00 6.68
N GLU A 57 -38.56 20.75 6.67
CA GLU A 57 -39.50 20.75 5.55
C GLU A 57 -38.76 21.10 4.25
N TYR A 58 -39.11 20.43 3.15
CA TYR A 58 -38.42 20.53 1.86
C TYR A 58 -38.20 21.98 1.38
N SER A 59 -39.22 22.84 1.47
CA SER A 59 -39.12 24.25 1.05
C SER A 59 -38.06 25.02 1.84
N LYS A 60 -38.07 24.87 3.17
CA LYS A 60 -37.10 25.51 4.07
C LYS A 60 -35.70 24.93 3.86
N SER A 61 -35.60 23.62 3.71
CA SER A 61 -34.35 22.90 3.42
C SER A 61 -33.72 23.39 2.12
N SER A 62 -34.51 23.44 1.04
CA SER A 62 -34.05 23.88 -0.29
C SER A 62 -33.58 25.33 -0.28
N LYS A 63 -34.31 26.23 0.40
CA LYS A 63 -33.88 27.63 0.56
C LYS A 63 -32.56 27.74 1.32
N ALA A 64 -32.42 27.05 2.46
CA ALA A 64 -31.20 27.09 3.25
C ALA A 64 -29.99 26.54 2.48
N LYS A 65 -30.17 25.43 1.76
CA LYS A 65 -29.12 24.86 0.89
C LYS A 65 -28.70 25.85 -0.19
N SER A 66 -29.65 26.45 -0.89
CA SER A 66 -29.36 27.44 -1.94
C SER A 66 -28.54 28.62 -1.40
N GLU A 67 -28.95 29.21 -0.28
CA GLU A 67 -28.23 30.34 0.33
C GLU A 67 -26.82 29.96 0.79
N VAL A 68 -26.65 28.80 1.41
CA VAL A 68 -25.32 28.33 1.86
C VAL A 68 -24.42 28.01 0.69
N TYR A 69 -24.91 27.25 -0.31
CA TYR A 69 -24.13 26.94 -1.50
C TYR A 69 -23.72 28.22 -2.25
N GLN A 70 -24.65 29.15 -2.45
CA GLN A 70 -24.37 30.42 -3.12
C GLN A 70 -23.32 31.23 -2.38
N SER A 71 -23.39 31.27 -1.04
CA SER A 71 -22.43 32.00 -0.22
C SER A 71 -21.04 31.36 -0.23
N LEU A 72 -20.98 30.04 -0.08
CA LEU A 72 -19.74 29.27 -0.02
C LEU A 72 -18.95 29.35 -1.34
N PHE A 73 -19.65 29.23 -2.46
CA PHE A 73 -19.07 29.22 -3.80
C PHE A 73 -19.12 30.58 -4.51
N LEU A 74 -19.36 31.67 -3.76
CA LEU A 74 -19.37 33.01 -4.33
C LEU A 74 -17.95 33.44 -4.71
N GLY A 75 -17.75 33.90 -5.95
CA GLY A 75 -16.44 34.36 -6.42
C GLY A 75 -15.96 35.70 -5.85
N LYS A 76 -16.72 36.33 -4.95
CA LYS A 76 -16.45 37.66 -4.38
C LYS A 76 -16.88 37.73 -2.92
N SER A 77 -16.38 38.73 -2.20
CA SER A 77 -16.76 39.00 -0.82
C SER A 77 -18.22 39.49 -0.70
N ILE A 78 -18.85 39.14 0.42
CA ILE A 78 -20.25 39.40 0.75
C ILE A 78 -20.35 40.56 1.74
N HIS A 79 -21.32 41.45 1.52
CA HIS A 79 -21.75 42.40 2.55
C HIS A 79 -22.73 41.72 3.50
N TRP A 80 -22.47 41.79 4.80
CA TRP A 80 -23.34 41.18 5.80
C TRP A 80 -23.48 42.05 7.06
N PRO A 81 -24.71 42.17 7.62
CA PRO A 81 -25.99 41.73 7.07
C PRO A 81 -26.42 42.58 5.85
N GLN A 82 -27.10 41.99 4.87
CA GLN A 82 -27.56 42.74 3.69
C GLN A 82 -28.76 43.65 4.01
N PRO A 83 -28.93 44.81 3.31
CA PRO A 83 -28.06 45.36 2.27
C PRO A 83 -26.91 46.25 2.77
N ASP A 84 -27.01 46.80 3.99
CA ASP A 84 -26.15 47.88 4.51
C ASP A 84 -25.01 47.39 5.43
N GLY A 85 -24.63 46.12 5.30
CA GLY A 85 -23.64 45.46 6.15
C GLY A 85 -22.19 45.80 5.82
N LYS A 86 -21.27 45.28 6.64
CA LYS A 86 -19.82 45.37 6.36
C LYS A 86 -19.42 44.30 5.36
N LEU A 87 -18.44 44.62 4.52
CA LEU A 87 -17.82 43.65 3.63
C LEU A 87 -17.03 42.62 4.48
N ILE A 88 -17.37 41.34 4.36
CA ILE A 88 -16.65 40.26 5.03
C ILE A 88 -15.45 39.88 4.17
N LEU A 89 -14.26 40.27 4.64
CA LEU A 89 -12.97 39.95 4.04
C LEU A 89 -12.40 38.66 4.63
N THR A 90 -11.62 37.95 3.83
CA THR A 90 -10.89 36.73 4.21
C THR A 90 -9.38 36.92 4.23
N THR A 91 -8.89 38.05 3.72
CA THR A 91 -7.48 38.43 3.79
C THR A 91 -7.27 39.61 4.74
N GLU A 92 -6.02 39.82 5.16
CA GLU A 92 -5.63 40.97 5.97
C GLU A 92 -5.91 42.31 5.24
N GLU A 93 -6.09 43.38 6.02
CA GLU A 93 -6.33 44.72 5.47
C GLU A 93 -5.23 45.12 4.47
N GLY A 94 -5.63 45.55 3.27
CA GLY A 94 -4.73 45.99 2.20
C GLY A 94 -4.35 44.90 1.18
N HIS A 95 -4.72 43.64 1.41
CA HIS A 95 -4.55 42.57 0.42
C HIS A 95 -5.75 42.46 -0.52
N GLN A 96 -5.50 42.02 -1.75
CA GLN A 96 -6.57 41.75 -2.71
C GLN A 96 -7.24 40.41 -2.39
N GLU A 97 -8.57 40.43 -2.29
CA GLU A 97 -9.37 39.22 -2.07
C GLU A 97 -9.23 38.24 -3.23
N PRO A 98 -8.93 36.95 -2.97
CA PRO A 98 -8.89 35.93 -4.00
C PRO A 98 -10.30 35.57 -4.48
N THR A 99 -10.42 35.02 -5.68
CA THR A 99 -11.68 34.42 -6.14
C THR A 99 -12.05 33.24 -5.25
N TYR A 100 -13.34 33.13 -4.92
CA TYR A 100 -13.91 32.13 -4.00
C TYR A 100 -13.32 32.21 -2.59
N PRO A 101 -13.38 33.39 -1.94
CA PRO A 101 -12.68 33.66 -0.69
C PRO A 101 -13.11 32.71 0.44
N TYR A 102 -14.41 32.41 0.56
CA TYR A 102 -14.94 31.56 1.63
C TYR A 102 -14.57 30.09 1.47
N LEU A 103 -14.61 29.56 0.24
CA LEU A 103 -14.14 28.19 -0.03
C LEU A 103 -12.67 28.04 0.31
N ARG A 104 -11.83 29.00 -0.13
CA ARG A 104 -10.39 29.00 0.17
C ARG A 104 -10.11 29.08 1.66
N MET A 105 -10.78 30.00 2.36
CA MET A 105 -10.64 30.16 3.81
C MET A 105 -10.96 28.86 4.56
N LEU A 106 -12.03 28.15 4.18
CA LEU A 106 -12.38 26.89 4.82
C LEU A 106 -11.41 25.75 4.48
N LEU A 107 -10.93 25.67 3.23
CA LEU A 107 -9.90 24.70 2.84
C LEU A 107 -8.56 24.96 3.55
N MET A 108 -8.21 26.23 3.78
CA MET A 108 -7.00 26.62 4.53
C MET A 108 -7.14 26.44 6.04
N LEU A 109 -8.37 26.51 6.56
CA LEU A 109 -8.65 26.21 7.97
C LEU A 109 -8.48 24.71 8.23
N ASP A 110 -9.16 23.88 7.43
CA ASP A 110 -9.07 22.43 7.52
C ASP A 110 -9.65 21.80 6.24
N SER A 111 -8.77 21.38 5.33
CA SER A 111 -9.17 20.81 4.05
C SER A 111 -9.86 19.46 4.20
N GLU A 112 -9.44 18.63 5.14
CA GLU A 112 -10.05 17.34 5.44
C GLU A 112 -11.49 17.53 5.94
N ALA A 113 -11.71 18.36 6.96
CA ALA A 113 -13.05 18.62 7.50
C ALA A 113 -13.99 19.31 6.48
N MET A 114 -13.45 20.19 5.63
CA MET A 114 -14.21 20.82 4.56
C MET A 114 -14.62 19.82 3.48
N LEU A 115 -13.71 18.95 3.05
CA LEU A 115 -13.98 17.95 2.02
C LEU A 115 -14.88 16.83 2.53
N ASP A 116 -14.76 16.44 3.80
CA ASP A 116 -15.71 15.54 4.48
C ASP A 116 -17.13 16.12 4.51
N THR A 117 -17.23 17.42 4.81
CA THR A 117 -18.51 18.15 4.77
C THR A 117 -19.12 18.10 3.38
N LEU A 118 -18.30 18.26 2.33
CA LEU A 118 -18.76 18.14 0.94
C LEU A 118 -19.09 16.71 0.54
N ASP A 119 -18.37 15.70 1.03
CA ASP A 119 -18.64 14.29 0.73
C ASP A 119 -20.05 13.92 1.22
N VAL A 120 -20.41 14.35 2.43
CA VAL A 120 -21.79 14.19 2.96
C VAL A 120 -22.80 14.95 2.12
N ALA A 121 -22.48 16.18 1.71
CA ALA A 121 -23.37 17.01 0.89
C ALA A 121 -23.58 16.43 -0.52
N PHE A 122 -22.58 15.73 -1.07
CA PHE A 122 -22.61 15.10 -2.38
C PHE A 122 -23.53 13.88 -2.44
N GLU A 123 -23.98 13.32 -1.31
CA GLU A 123 -25.04 12.30 -1.30
C GLU A 123 -26.42 12.86 -1.66
N ASP A 124 -26.60 14.17 -1.54
CA ASP A 124 -27.93 14.77 -1.69
C ASP A 124 -28.35 14.92 -3.16
N SER A 125 -29.53 14.37 -3.49
CA SER A 125 -30.14 14.52 -4.81
C SER A 125 -30.46 15.97 -5.20
N TRP A 126 -30.49 16.91 -4.25
CA TRP A 126 -30.70 18.34 -4.48
C TRP A 126 -29.69 18.94 -5.47
N LEU A 127 -28.42 18.48 -5.43
CA LEU A 127 -27.36 18.89 -6.37
C LEU A 127 -27.60 18.39 -7.81
N HIS A 128 -28.64 17.59 -8.05
CA HIS A 128 -29.05 17.13 -9.37
C HIS A 128 -30.48 17.57 -9.75
N ASN A 129 -31.43 17.55 -8.82
CA ASN A 129 -32.86 17.71 -9.12
C ASN A 129 -33.41 19.13 -9.00
N TYR A 130 -32.57 20.17 -8.98
CA TYR A 130 -33.05 21.55 -8.84
C TYR A 130 -33.82 22.01 -10.08
N THR A 131 -35.14 22.18 -9.94
CA THR A 131 -35.99 22.85 -10.93
C THR A 131 -35.58 24.31 -11.07
N GLU A 132 -35.17 24.70 -12.28
CA GLU A 132 -34.72 26.05 -12.62
C GLU A 132 -35.69 27.12 -12.11
N ARG A 133 -35.23 27.96 -11.19
CA ARG A 133 -35.80 29.28 -10.99
C ARG A 133 -34.99 30.24 -11.86
N MET A 134 -35.67 30.90 -12.80
CA MET A 134 -35.09 31.88 -13.73
C MET A 134 -34.08 32.80 -13.03
N GLY A 135 -32.80 32.71 -13.41
CA GLY A 135 -31.75 33.69 -13.06
C GLY A 135 -30.73 33.27 -11.99
N GLU A 136 -30.89 32.15 -11.27
CA GLU A 136 -29.90 31.67 -10.31
C GLU A 136 -28.86 30.75 -10.97
N LYS A 137 -27.55 31.01 -10.74
CA LYS A 137 -26.48 30.11 -11.20
C LYS A 137 -26.61 28.78 -10.45
N ARG A 138 -26.99 27.72 -11.16
CA ARG A 138 -27.16 26.37 -10.59
C ARG A 138 -25.85 25.90 -9.98
N ILE A 139 -25.88 25.53 -8.71
CA ILE A 139 -24.77 24.85 -8.04
C ILE A 139 -25.06 23.36 -8.11
N ASP A 140 -24.24 22.65 -8.87
CA ASP A 140 -24.26 21.21 -9.02
C ASP A 140 -22.87 20.62 -8.70
N ARG A 141 -22.77 19.28 -8.68
CA ARG A 141 -21.52 18.58 -8.39
C ARG A 141 -20.40 18.98 -9.36
N GLN A 142 -20.72 19.16 -10.64
CA GLN A 142 -19.73 19.53 -11.67
C GLN A 142 -19.16 20.91 -11.39
N LEU A 143 -19.99 21.91 -11.08
CA LEU A 143 -19.53 23.24 -10.73
C LEU A 143 -18.63 23.18 -9.49
N ILE A 144 -19.03 22.46 -8.45
CA ILE A 144 -18.22 22.34 -7.23
C ILE A 144 -16.84 21.73 -7.54
N ILE A 145 -16.78 20.65 -8.33
CA ILE A 145 -15.51 20.03 -8.75
C ILE A 145 -14.66 21.01 -9.56
N ASN A 146 -15.25 21.75 -10.50
CA ASN A 146 -14.54 22.74 -11.30
C ASN A 146 -13.96 23.87 -10.41
N LEU A 147 -14.72 24.32 -9.42
CA LEU A 147 -14.27 25.33 -8.47
C LEU A 147 -13.14 24.82 -7.58
N LEU A 148 -13.23 23.57 -7.10
CA LEU A 148 -12.16 22.93 -6.34
C LEU A 148 -10.85 22.84 -7.16
N LEU A 149 -10.94 22.51 -8.45
CA LEU A 149 -9.80 22.50 -9.36
C LEU A 149 -9.22 23.91 -9.59
N GLU A 150 -10.09 24.90 -9.76
CA GLU A 150 -9.69 26.30 -9.94
C GLU A 150 -8.99 26.84 -8.69
N VAL A 151 -9.52 26.58 -7.49
CA VAL A 151 -8.87 27.04 -6.26
C VAL A 151 -7.53 26.37 -6.00
N THR A 152 -7.41 25.10 -6.37
CA THR A 152 -6.18 24.31 -6.26
C THR A 152 -5.08 24.76 -7.23
N SER A 153 -5.46 25.27 -8.40
CA SER A 153 -4.53 25.69 -9.45
C SER A 153 -4.13 27.17 -9.38
N GLY A 154 -4.80 27.96 -8.53
CA GLY A 154 -4.65 29.41 -8.46
C GLY A 154 -3.43 29.92 -7.66
N GLU A 155 -3.28 31.25 -7.62
CA GLU A 155 -2.10 31.96 -7.08
C GLU A 155 -1.96 31.89 -5.55
N ALA A 156 -3.07 31.85 -4.81
CA ALA A 156 -3.09 31.62 -3.37
C ALA A 156 -2.93 30.11 -3.10
N LYS A 157 -1.68 29.67 -2.98
CA LYS A 157 -1.33 28.24 -2.95
C LYS A 157 -1.81 27.58 -1.65
N LEU A 158 -2.79 26.69 -1.80
CA LEU A 158 -3.03 25.61 -0.85
C LEU A 158 -1.73 24.86 -0.59
N SER A 159 -1.58 24.29 0.61
CA SER A 159 -0.42 23.43 0.89
C SER A 159 -0.43 22.20 -0.03
N ALA A 160 0.71 21.53 -0.18
CA ALA A 160 0.77 20.30 -0.96
C ALA A 160 -0.20 19.24 -0.42
N GLY A 161 -0.35 19.13 0.91
CA GLY A 161 -1.29 18.22 1.57
C GLY A 161 -2.75 18.56 1.29
N ASP A 162 -3.14 19.83 1.39
CA ASP A 162 -4.51 20.26 1.09
C ASP A 162 -4.91 19.94 -0.35
N ARG A 163 -3.98 20.19 -1.29
CA ARG A 163 -4.16 19.82 -2.70
C ARG A 163 -4.33 18.32 -2.88
N THR A 164 -3.54 17.52 -2.17
CA THR A 164 -3.66 16.05 -2.18
C THR A 164 -5.06 15.61 -1.71
N PHE A 165 -5.59 16.19 -0.62
CA PHE A 165 -6.95 15.89 -0.18
C PHE A 165 -8.01 16.28 -1.22
N VAL A 166 -7.86 17.44 -1.86
CA VAL A 166 -8.78 17.84 -2.96
C VAL A 166 -8.71 16.83 -4.11
N TYR A 167 -7.53 16.36 -4.50
CA TYR A 167 -7.39 15.35 -5.55
C TYR A 167 -8.00 14.00 -5.16
N ILE A 168 -7.84 13.56 -3.91
CA ILE A 168 -8.49 12.35 -3.37
C ILE A 168 -10.02 12.49 -3.44
N PHE A 169 -10.56 13.63 -2.98
CA PHE A 169 -11.99 13.93 -3.04
C PHE A 169 -12.53 13.88 -4.47
N ILE A 170 -11.84 14.54 -5.42
CA ILE A 170 -12.25 14.57 -6.83
C ILE A 170 -12.23 13.16 -7.43
N ALA A 171 -11.18 12.38 -7.19
CA ALA A 171 -11.03 11.02 -7.68
C ALA A 171 -12.18 10.09 -7.24
N ARG A 172 -12.49 10.10 -5.94
CA ARG A 172 -13.60 9.32 -5.35
C ARG A 172 -14.94 9.71 -5.97
N ASN A 173 -15.20 11.00 -6.08
CA ASN A 173 -16.48 11.51 -6.57
C ASN A 173 -16.66 11.29 -8.09
N LEU A 174 -15.60 11.39 -8.90
CA LEU A 174 -15.64 11.07 -10.33
C LEU A 174 -16.03 9.61 -10.59
N HIS A 175 -15.44 8.68 -9.84
CA HIS A 175 -15.80 7.28 -9.93
C HIS A 175 -17.27 7.03 -9.52
N LYS A 176 -17.67 7.57 -8.36
CA LYS A 176 -19.02 7.36 -7.81
C LYS A 176 -20.13 8.02 -8.63
N TYR A 177 -19.88 9.19 -9.18
CA TYR A 177 -20.86 10.02 -9.90
C TYR A 177 -20.51 10.20 -11.38
N SER A 178 -19.95 9.17 -12.01
CA SER A 178 -19.49 9.18 -13.42
C SER A 178 -20.55 9.58 -14.44
N GLN A 179 -21.83 9.39 -14.13
CA GLN A 179 -22.97 9.85 -14.94
C GLN A 179 -23.22 11.37 -14.89
N PHE A 180 -22.69 12.06 -13.88
CA PHE A 180 -22.90 13.50 -13.65
C PHE A 180 -21.63 14.33 -13.79
N LEU A 181 -20.46 13.69 -13.69
CA LEU A 181 -19.17 14.37 -13.68
C LEU A 181 -18.38 14.01 -14.94
N SER A 182 -17.83 15.03 -15.57
CA SER A 182 -16.93 14.89 -16.71
C SER A 182 -15.78 15.88 -16.58
N LEU A 183 -14.56 15.40 -16.75
CA LEU A 183 -13.36 16.21 -16.80
C LEU A 183 -12.55 15.90 -18.06
N PRO A 184 -11.82 16.87 -18.61
CA PRO A 184 -10.87 16.62 -19.70
C PRO A 184 -9.80 15.60 -19.28
N ASN A 185 -9.36 14.75 -20.21
CA ASN A 185 -8.28 13.79 -19.96
C ASN A 185 -6.99 14.45 -19.46
N SER A 186 -6.68 15.67 -19.90
CA SER A 186 -5.51 16.43 -19.41
C SER A 186 -5.62 16.77 -17.92
N THR A 187 -6.83 17.06 -17.43
CA THR A 187 -7.10 17.30 -16.02
C THR A 187 -6.97 16.00 -15.22
N LEU A 188 -7.57 14.91 -15.70
CA LEU A 188 -7.45 13.59 -15.06
C LEU A 188 -5.99 13.14 -14.96
N HIS A 189 -5.22 13.33 -16.04
CA HIS A 189 -3.79 13.05 -16.09
C HIS A 189 -3.00 13.92 -15.09
N SER A 190 -3.32 15.22 -14.97
CA SER A 190 -2.67 16.10 -14.00
C SER A 190 -2.96 15.69 -12.55
N ILE A 191 -4.18 15.21 -12.27
CA ILE A 191 -4.55 14.70 -10.94
C ILE A 191 -3.78 13.40 -10.64
N LEU A 192 -3.65 12.49 -11.62
CA LEU A 192 -2.87 11.25 -11.47
C LEU A 192 -1.41 11.56 -11.12
N ILE A 193 -0.78 12.51 -11.81
CA ILE A 193 0.57 12.99 -11.48
C ILE A 193 0.59 13.57 -10.07
N GLY A 194 -0.33 14.48 -9.76
CA GLY A 194 -0.39 15.14 -8.45
C GLY A 194 -0.51 14.18 -7.27
N LEU A 195 -1.35 13.14 -7.40
CA LEU A 195 -1.50 12.09 -6.40
C LEU A 195 -0.27 11.20 -6.30
N SER A 196 0.47 10.99 -7.39
CA SER A 196 1.63 10.08 -7.41
C SER A 196 2.93 10.78 -7.01
N SER A 197 3.04 12.10 -7.18
CA SER A 197 4.25 12.86 -6.81
C SER A 197 4.31 13.30 -5.36
N ASP A 198 3.26 13.09 -4.56
CA ASP A 198 3.29 13.37 -3.12
C ASP A 198 4.13 12.30 -2.39
N ASN A 199 5.02 12.73 -1.50
CA ASN A 199 5.92 11.86 -0.75
C ASN A 199 5.44 11.60 0.68
N ASN A 200 4.27 12.11 1.07
CA ASN A 200 3.71 11.86 2.37
C ASN A 200 3.25 10.39 2.49
N GLN A 201 3.93 9.63 3.36
CA GLN A 201 3.64 8.22 3.60
C GLN A 201 2.32 8.00 4.35
N SER A 202 1.89 8.97 5.18
CA SER A 202 0.65 8.84 5.95
C SER A 202 -0.61 8.81 5.08
N THR A 203 -0.54 9.32 3.85
CA THR A 203 -1.65 9.38 2.90
C THR A 203 -1.51 8.38 1.76
N THR A 204 -0.50 7.50 1.76
CA THR A 204 -0.20 6.61 0.63
C THR A 204 -1.39 5.70 0.28
N GLU A 205 -2.04 5.09 1.27
CA GLU A 205 -3.19 4.19 1.02
C GLU A 205 -4.39 4.95 0.41
N ASP A 206 -4.73 6.13 0.94
CA ASP A 206 -5.82 6.95 0.42
C ASP A 206 -5.52 7.47 -0.99
N ARG A 207 -4.28 7.88 -1.25
CA ARG A 207 -3.82 8.29 -2.59
C ARG A 207 -3.86 7.12 -3.56
N GLN A 208 -3.40 5.95 -3.15
CA GLN A 208 -3.43 4.76 -3.99
C GLN A 208 -4.87 4.37 -4.37
N LEU A 209 -5.78 4.38 -3.39
CA LEU A 209 -7.21 4.12 -3.64
C LEU A 209 -7.82 5.19 -4.56
N ALA A 210 -7.47 6.46 -4.38
CA ALA A 210 -7.90 7.54 -5.27
C ALA A 210 -7.41 7.33 -6.71
N VAL A 211 -6.15 6.93 -6.90
CA VAL A 211 -5.62 6.60 -8.23
C VAL A 211 -6.37 5.41 -8.84
N GLU A 212 -6.70 4.37 -8.07
CA GLU A 212 -7.51 3.24 -8.57
C GLU A 212 -8.90 3.68 -9.04
N PHE A 213 -9.56 4.57 -8.29
CA PHE A 213 -10.81 5.17 -8.73
C PHE A 213 -10.66 5.94 -10.03
N LEU A 214 -9.61 6.75 -10.18
CA LEU A 214 -9.36 7.47 -11.43
C LEU A 214 -9.06 6.54 -12.61
N LEU A 215 -8.25 5.51 -12.40
CA LEU A 215 -7.92 4.54 -13.45
C LEU A 215 -9.14 3.74 -13.93
N SER A 216 -10.16 3.58 -13.08
CA SER A 216 -11.44 2.98 -13.52
C SER A 216 -12.23 3.86 -14.50
N VAL A 217 -11.97 5.17 -14.51
CA VAL A 217 -12.64 6.17 -15.37
C VAL A 217 -11.77 6.53 -16.58
N TYR A 218 -10.45 6.62 -16.39
CA TYR A 218 -9.48 7.02 -17.39
C TYR A 218 -8.16 6.28 -17.20
N THR A 219 -7.81 5.44 -18.18
CA THR A 219 -6.53 4.73 -18.22
C THR A 219 -5.60 5.38 -19.26
N PRO A 220 -4.51 6.05 -18.85
CA PRO A 220 -3.52 6.57 -19.78
C PRO A 220 -2.81 5.44 -20.56
N PRO A 221 -2.32 5.68 -21.79
CA PRO A 221 -1.56 4.71 -22.55
C PRO A 221 -0.37 4.13 -21.77
N ASP A 222 0.37 4.95 -21.02
CA ASP A 222 1.52 4.49 -20.22
C ASP A 222 1.12 3.40 -19.22
N VAL A 223 0.02 3.62 -18.50
CA VAL A 223 -0.52 2.66 -17.53
C VAL A 223 -1.08 1.44 -18.25
N GLU A 224 -1.76 1.64 -19.38
CA GLU A 224 -2.25 0.54 -20.19
C GLU A 224 -1.12 -0.36 -20.68
N HIS A 225 0.03 0.19 -21.09
CA HIS A 225 1.18 -0.60 -21.56
C HIS A 225 2.06 -1.12 -20.43
N GLY A 226 1.85 -0.65 -19.19
CA GLY A 226 2.69 -0.99 -18.04
C GLY A 226 4.09 -0.36 -18.11
N THR A 227 4.27 0.70 -18.89
CA THR A 227 5.56 1.38 -19.08
C THR A 227 5.33 2.88 -19.29
N GLY A 228 6.30 3.71 -18.90
CA GLY A 228 6.21 5.17 -19.07
C GLY A 228 6.29 5.92 -17.75
N GLU A 229 6.18 7.25 -17.84
CA GLU A 229 6.48 8.15 -16.72
C GLU A 229 5.54 7.93 -15.54
N LEU A 230 4.25 7.73 -15.80
CA LEU A 230 3.26 7.54 -14.74
C LEU A 230 3.45 6.21 -13.99
N VAL A 231 3.92 5.18 -14.69
CA VAL A 231 4.24 3.88 -14.06
C VAL A 231 5.46 4.00 -13.15
N GLU A 232 6.46 4.80 -13.52
CA GLU A 232 7.59 5.09 -12.63
C GLU A 232 7.15 5.89 -11.40
N LEU A 233 6.27 6.89 -11.57
CA LEU A 233 5.68 7.63 -10.44
C LEU A 233 4.92 6.69 -9.48
N PHE A 234 4.18 5.71 -10.00
CA PHE A 234 3.51 4.71 -9.14
C PHE A 234 4.50 3.86 -8.34
N LYS A 235 5.67 3.54 -8.89
CA LYS A 235 6.73 2.82 -8.16
C LYS A 235 7.31 3.68 -7.06
N GLU A 236 7.64 4.93 -7.37
CA GLU A 236 8.19 5.90 -6.40
C GLU A 236 7.21 6.17 -5.26
N ALA A 237 5.91 6.29 -5.58
CA ALA A 237 4.84 6.48 -4.61
C ALA A 237 4.53 5.23 -3.77
N GLY A 238 5.03 4.06 -4.17
CA GLY A 238 4.75 2.78 -3.51
C GLY A 238 3.35 2.23 -3.80
N PHE A 239 2.75 2.55 -4.95
CA PHE A 239 1.41 2.07 -5.34
C PHE A 239 1.44 0.64 -5.88
N TRP A 240 1.91 -0.31 -5.07
CA TRP A 240 2.21 -1.67 -5.48
C TRP A 240 0.97 -2.49 -5.91
N ARG A 241 -0.18 -2.31 -5.27
CA ARG A 241 -1.46 -2.93 -5.71
C ARG A 241 -1.83 -2.58 -7.15
N ILE A 242 -1.60 -1.32 -7.57
CA ILE A 242 -1.83 -0.89 -8.95
C ILE A 242 -0.83 -1.56 -9.88
N LEU A 243 0.46 -1.54 -9.52
CA LEU A 243 1.54 -2.12 -10.33
C LEU A 243 1.35 -3.63 -10.53
N ILE A 244 0.97 -4.37 -9.47
CA ILE A 244 0.66 -5.80 -9.56
C ILE A 244 -0.46 -6.04 -10.58
N LEU A 245 -1.54 -5.26 -10.54
CA LEU A 245 -2.66 -5.41 -11.46
C LEU A 245 -2.24 -5.11 -12.91
N VAL A 246 -1.55 -3.99 -13.13
CA VAL A 246 -1.08 -3.55 -14.45
C VAL A 246 -0.12 -4.57 -15.06
N TYR A 247 0.91 -4.98 -14.33
CA TYR A 247 1.89 -5.95 -14.80
C TYR A 247 1.29 -7.34 -15.01
N SER A 248 0.33 -7.75 -14.17
CA SER A 248 -0.37 -9.03 -14.34
C SER A 248 -1.18 -9.06 -15.64
N HIS A 249 -1.87 -7.97 -15.98
CA HIS A 249 -2.63 -7.86 -17.22
C HIS A 249 -1.73 -7.84 -18.46
N LYS A 250 -0.51 -7.31 -18.34
CA LYS A 250 0.49 -7.27 -19.40
C LYS A 250 1.40 -8.50 -19.45
N GLU A 251 1.15 -9.49 -18.59
CA GLU A 251 1.97 -10.71 -18.46
C GLU A 251 3.46 -10.42 -18.18
N MET A 252 3.74 -9.29 -17.54
CA MET A 252 5.09 -8.86 -17.14
C MET A 252 5.46 -9.53 -15.81
N TRP A 253 5.63 -10.86 -15.83
CA TRP A 253 5.67 -11.66 -14.60
C TRP A 253 6.87 -11.37 -13.69
N VAL A 254 8.02 -11.00 -14.24
CA VAL A 254 9.19 -10.61 -13.43
C VAL A 254 8.85 -9.39 -12.58
N GLN A 255 8.15 -8.42 -13.17
CA GLN A 255 7.70 -7.20 -12.52
C GLN A 255 6.56 -7.47 -11.54
N VAL A 256 5.69 -8.44 -11.81
CA VAL A 256 4.67 -8.90 -10.85
C VAL A 256 5.33 -9.47 -9.60
N VAL A 257 6.31 -10.37 -9.76
CA VAL A 257 7.08 -10.94 -8.64
C VAL A 257 7.79 -9.82 -7.87
N HIS A 258 8.46 -8.90 -8.57
CA HIS A 258 9.12 -7.77 -7.93
C HIS A 258 8.15 -6.89 -7.13
N SER A 259 6.97 -6.60 -7.69
CA SER A 259 5.97 -5.72 -7.06
C SER A 259 5.35 -6.39 -5.82
N HIS A 260 5.08 -7.69 -5.88
CA HIS A 260 4.66 -8.47 -4.72
C HIS A 260 5.70 -8.41 -3.58
N LEU A 261 6.99 -8.52 -3.94
CA LEU A 261 8.10 -8.46 -2.98
C LEU A 261 8.44 -7.04 -2.48
N LYS A 262 7.76 -6.00 -3.00
CA LYS A 262 7.92 -4.61 -2.54
C LYS A 262 6.69 -4.05 -1.81
N ALA A 263 5.55 -4.74 -1.88
CA ALA A 263 4.30 -4.26 -1.30
C ALA A 263 4.39 -4.16 0.25
N PRO A 264 3.78 -3.13 0.88
CA PRO A 264 3.86 -2.91 2.33
C PRO A 264 3.15 -3.98 3.17
N ASN A 265 2.26 -4.79 2.57
CA ASN A 265 1.54 -5.86 3.25
C ASN A 265 2.24 -7.21 3.05
N PHE A 266 3.44 -7.31 3.63
CA PHE A 266 4.30 -8.50 3.61
C PHE A 266 3.78 -9.57 4.60
N ASP A 267 2.63 -10.17 4.30
CA ASP A 267 2.05 -11.27 5.09
C ASP A 267 2.33 -12.65 4.47
N ARG A 268 1.95 -13.73 5.16
CA ARG A 268 2.08 -15.11 4.63
C ARG A 268 1.30 -15.33 3.33
N GLY A 269 0.34 -14.47 2.99
CA GLY A 269 -0.38 -14.52 1.71
C GLY A 269 0.53 -14.30 0.50
N ILE A 270 1.72 -13.74 0.68
CA ILE A 270 2.74 -13.57 -0.37
C ILE A 270 3.07 -14.88 -1.09
N PHE A 271 3.18 -15.99 -0.36
CA PHE A 271 3.56 -17.30 -0.94
C PHE A 271 2.51 -17.83 -1.91
N ASN A 272 1.22 -17.56 -1.65
CA ASN A 272 0.13 -17.90 -2.56
C ASN A 272 0.22 -17.07 -3.85
N HIS A 273 0.48 -15.77 -3.73
CA HIS A 273 0.65 -14.88 -4.87
C HIS A 273 1.86 -15.25 -5.73
N LEU A 274 3.01 -15.51 -5.10
CA LEU A 274 4.23 -15.96 -5.78
C LEU A 274 4.00 -17.30 -6.49
N SER A 275 3.43 -18.30 -5.80
CA SER A 275 3.15 -19.62 -6.37
C SER A 275 2.21 -19.52 -7.58
N ALA A 276 1.12 -18.74 -7.46
CA ALA A 276 0.20 -18.50 -8.56
C ALA A 276 0.91 -17.85 -9.76
N THR A 277 1.83 -16.92 -9.51
CA THR A 277 2.61 -16.24 -10.55
C THR A 277 3.58 -17.19 -11.25
N PHE A 278 4.34 -18.00 -10.50
CA PHE A 278 5.26 -18.99 -11.07
C PHE A 278 4.53 -20.09 -11.85
N HIS A 279 3.33 -20.51 -11.42
CA HIS A 279 2.51 -21.41 -12.22
C HIS A 279 2.15 -20.81 -13.58
N LYS A 280 1.77 -19.51 -13.63
CA LYS A 280 1.51 -18.82 -14.91
C LYS A 280 2.76 -18.75 -15.78
N ILE A 281 3.93 -18.45 -15.20
CA ILE A 281 5.21 -18.44 -15.93
C ILE A 281 5.48 -19.83 -16.56
N LYS A 282 5.35 -20.92 -15.80
CA LYS A 282 5.56 -22.29 -16.30
C LYS A 282 4.60 -22.67 -17.42
N LEU A 283 3.33 -22.28 -17.32
CA LEU A 283 2.33 -22.52 -18.37
C LEU A 283 2.68 -21.80 -19.67
N GLN A 284 3.18 -20.56 -19.59
CA GLN A 284 3.60 -19.80 -20.76
C GLN A 284 4.85 -20.37 -21.41
N SER A 285 5.87 -20.73 -20.63
CA SER A 285 7.10 -21.35 -21.15
C SER A 285 6.84 -22.70 -21.84
N SER A 286 5.81 -23.43 -21.42
CA SER A 286 5.41 -24.71 -22.04
C SER A 286 4.69 -24.53 -23.39
N SER A 287 4.19 -23.33 -23.68
CA SER A 287 3.32 -23.04 -24.83
C SER A 287 4.04 -22.40 -26.01
N LYS A 288 5.26 -21.87 -25.84
CA LYS A 288 6.06 -21.26 -26.91
C LYS A 288 7.27 -22.15 -27.26
N PRO A 289 7.35 -22.72 -28.48
CA PRO A 289 8.58 -23.37 -28.92
C PRO A 289 9.66 -22.30 -29.08
N THR A 290 10.71 -22.38 -28.26
CA THR A 290 11.86 -21.47 -28.29
C THR A 290 12.57 -21.57 -29.64
N LEU A 291 12.27 -20.64 -30.55
CA LEU A 291 13.18 -20.28 -31.63
C LEU A 291 14.31 -19.46 -30.97
N GLY A 292 15.53 -19.99 -31.04
CA GLY A 292 16.59 -19.71 -30.08
C GLY A 292 17.11 -18.27 -30.00
N THR A 293 17.82 -18.02 -28.90
CA THR A 293 19.09 -17.27 -28.83
C THR A 293 19.67 -17.45 -27.43
N ASP A 294 20.95 -17.80 -27.35
CA ASP A 294 21.75 -18.12 -26.15
C ASP A 294 21.99 -16.92 -25.18
N HIS A 295 21.20 -15.84 -25.28
CA HIS A 295 21.44 -14.61 -24.52
C HIS A 295 20.29 -14.09 -23.65
N ASP A 296 19.05 -14.58 -23.82
CA ASP A 296 17.97 -14.22 -22.91
C ASP A 296 17.86 -15.27 -21.79
N GLN A 297 18.24 -14.89 -20.57
CA GLN A 297 17.82 -15.62 -19.37
C GLN A 297 16.30 -15.74 -19.41
N SER A 298 15.77 -16.96 -19.28
CA SER A 298 14.33 -17.19 -19.34
C SER A 298 13.59 -16.31 -18.32
N ILE A 299 12.34 -15.94 -18.62
CA ILE A 299 11.47 -15.19 -17.70
C ILE A 299 11.43 -15.87 -16.32
N GLU A 300 11.42 -17.20 -16.30
CA GLU A 300 11.52 -18.01 -15.09
C GLU A 300 12.82 -17.72 -14.34
N ALA A 301 13.99 -17.81 -14.98
CA ALA A 301 15.28 -17.52 -14.34
C ALA A 301 15.35 -16.09 -13.77
N GLN A 302 14.83 -15.09 -14.49
CA GLN A 302 14.78 -13.71 -14.01
C GLN A 302 13.86 -13.55 -12.80
N ALA A 303 12.66 -14.15 -12.82
CA ALA A 303 11.72 -14.12 -11.69
C ALA A 303 12.30 -14.82 -10.44
N ILE A 304 13.00 -15.94 -10.62
CA ILE A 304 13.71 -16.65 -9.55
C ILE A 304 14.79 -15.75 -8.94
N HIS A 305 15.58 -15.08 -9.77
CA HIS A 305 16.62 -14.17 -9.29
C HIS A 305 16.03 -13.03 -8.44
N VAL A 306 14.85 -12.51 -8.78
CA VAL A 306 14.15 -11.51 -7.95
C VAL A 306 13.77 -12.11 -6.58
N VAL A 307 13.27 -13.34 -6.53
CA VAL A 307 12.98 -14.04 -5.27
C VAL A 307 14.24 -14.24 -4.43
N PHE A 308 15.36 -14.56 -5.06
CA PHE A 308 16.64 -14.81 -4.36
C PHE A 308 17.14 -13.56 -3.64
N ASN A 309 16.99 -12.40 -4.27
CA ASN A 309 17.34 -11.12 -3.64
C ASN A 309 16.45 -10.78 -2.43
N ALA A 310 15.30 -11.45 -2.28
CA ALA A 310 14.37 -11.29 -1.17
C ALA A 310 14.35 -12.50 -0.21
N ILE A 311 15.30 -13.44 -0.32
CA ILE A 311 15.22 -14.73 0.38
C ILE A 311 15.21 -14.60 1.89
N ASN A 312 16.02 -13.70 2.46
CA ASN A 312 16.07 -13.47 3.91
C ASN A 312 14.72 -12.92 4.41
N GLN A 313 14.10 -12.00 3.68
CA GLN A 313 12.78 -11.46 4.03
C GLN A 313 11.70 -12.55 4.00
N LEU A 314 11.74 -13.44 3.00
CA LEU A 314 10.79 -14.56 2.91
C LEU A 314 10.98 -15.56 4.06
N ILE A 315 12.22 -15.83 4.45
CA ILE A 315 12.54 -16.69 5.60
C ILE A 315 12.02 -16.10 6.91
N ASP A 316 12.15 -14.78 7.09
CA ASP A 316 11.66 -14.08 8.27
C ASP A 316 10.13 -14.14 8.40
N ILE A 317 9.41 -14.18 7.26
CA ILE A 317 7.96 -14.38 7.24
C ILE A 317 7.60 -15.84 7.57
N ASP A 318 8.12 -16.78 6.77
CA ASP A 318 7.78 -18.20 6.88
C ASP A 318 8.84 -19.05 6.16
N LEU A 319 9.77 -19.60 6.94
CA LEU A 319 10.84 -20.47 6.46
C LEU A 319 10.30 -21.77 5.81
N PRO A 320 9.34 -22.50 6.40
CA PRO A 320 8.71 -23.63 5.74
C PRO A 320 8.12 -23.32 4.36
N GLN A 321 7.31 -22.26 4.24
CA GLN A 321 6.72 -21.87 2.96
C GLN A 321 7.77 -21.41 1.95
N THR A 322 8.83 -20.73 2.41
CA THR A 322 9.98 -20.39 1.55
C THR A 322 10.65 -21.64 1.00
N THR A 323 10.90 -22.63 1.85
CA THR A 323 11.52 -23.91 1.46
C THR A 323 10.63 -24.65 0.45
N TYR A 324 9.32 -24.69 0.70
CA TYR A 324 8.32 -25.25 -0.21
C TYR A 324 8.30 -24.56 -1.58
N LEU A 325 8.31 -23.23 -1.60
CA LEU A 325 8.33 -22.44 -2.83
C LEU A 325 9.56 -22.77 -3.69
N ILE A 326 10.75 -22.78 -3.08
CA ILE A 326 12.00 -23.12 -3.79
C ILE A 326 11.97 -24.57 -4.28
N GLN A 327 11.55 -25.53 -3.45
CA GLN A 327 11.48 -26.95 -3.83
C GLN A 327 10.49 -27.19 -4.99
N THR A 328 9.41 -26.41 -5.06
CA THR A 328 8.36 -26.54 -6.08
C THR A 328 8.76 -25.94 -7.42
N PHE A 329 9.40 -24.77 -7.40
CA PHE A 329 9.70 -24.02 -8.63
C PHE A 329 11.15 -24.15 -9.09
N THR A 330 12.10 -24.32 -8.16
CA THR A 330 13.55 -24.31 -8.43
C THR A 330 14.36 -25.25 -7.51
N PRO A 331 14.10 -26.57 -7.52
CA PRO A 331 14.77 -27.51 -6.62
C PRO A 331 16.29 -27.58 -6.83
N GLN A 332 16.79 -27.25 -8.02
CA GLN A 332 18.23 -27.22 -8.32
C GLN A 332 18.99 -26.12 -7.57
N ALA A 333 18.30 -25.10 -7.09
CA ALA A 333 18.91 -23.87 -6.59
C ALA A 333 18.99 -23.80 -5.06
N HIS A 334 18.68 -24.89 -4.35
CA HIS A 334 18.78 -24.96 -2.89
C HIS A 334 20.18 -24.64 -2.34
N LEU A 335 21.26 -25.01 -3.05
CA LEU A 335 22.62 -24.64 -2.63
C LEU A 335 22.83 -23.15 -2.68
N ASP A 336 22.47 -22.53 -3.80
CA ASP A 336 22.60 -21.09 -3.99
C ASP A 336 21.76 -20.34 -2.95
N VAL A 337 20.53 -20.81 -2.67
CA VAL A 337 19.68 -20.27 -1.61
C VAL A 337 20.39 -20.31 -0.26
N VAL A 338 20.94 -21.45 0.14
CA VAL A 338 21.67 -21.58 1.42
C VAL A 338 22.84 -20.60 1.51
N ASP A 339 23.58 -20.41 0.41
CA ASP A 339 24.70 -19.46 0.35
C ASP A 339 24.24 -18.00 0.46
N HIS A 340 23.00 -17.67 0.09
CA HIS A 340 22.41 -16.32 0.21
C HIS A 340 21.74 -16.06 1.57
N ILE A 341 21.50 -17.10 2.39
CA ILE A 341 20.96 -16.93 3.74
C ILE A 341 22.04 -16.36 4.65
N GLU A 342 21.75 -15.20 5.26
CA GLU A 342 22.72 -14.47 6.09
C GLU A 342 23.03 -15.19 7.41
N GLU A 343 22.00 -15.70 8.08
CA GLU A 343 22.16 -16.36 9.37
C GLU A 343 22.44 -17.86 9.24
N THR A 344 23.54 -18.33 9.83
CA THR A 344 23.90 -19.76 9.85
C THR A 344 22.84 -20.63 10.53
N ARG A 345 22.07 -20.07 11.48
CA ARG A 345 20.94 -20.78 12.11
C ARG A 345 19.78 -20.97 11.12
N ASN A 346 19.48 -19.96 10.29
CA ASN A 346 18.46 -20.07 9.27
C ASN A 346 18.90 -20.99 8.11
N GLN A 347 20.19 -21.02 7.77
CA GLN A 347 20.75 -22.04 6.85
C GLN A 347 20.48 -23.46 7.35
N PHE A 348 20.72 -23.70 8.65
CA PHE A 348 20.46 -24.99 9.28
C PHE A 348 18.97 -25.33 9.27
N ARG A 349 18.10 -24.42 9.74
CA ARG A 349 16.65 -24.63 9.76
C ARG A 349 16.08 -24.88 8.36
N TYR A 350 16.52 -24.13 7.36
CA TYR A 350 16.11 -24.30 5.96
C TYR A 350 16.42 -25.71 5.45
N LEU A 351 17.66 -26.18 5.66
CA LEU A 351 18.06 -27.52 5.24
C LEU A 351 17.40 -28.63 6.06
N TRP A 352 17.15 -28.39 7.35
CA TRP A 352 16.36 -29.30 8.17
C TRP A 352 14.96 -29.47 7.58
N THR A 353 14.24 -28.37 7.34
CA THR A 353 12.89 -28.41 6.76
C THR A 353 12.85 -29.08 5.38
N LEU A 354 13.92 -28.93 4.58
CA LEU A 354 14.02 -29.58 3.27
C LEU A 354 14.26 -31.10 3.35
N LEU A 355 15.12 -31.56 4.27
CA LEU A 355 15.65 -32.92 4.29
C LEU A 355 14.97 -33.84 5.31
N GLU A 356 14.45 -33.26 6.39
CA GLU A 356 13.76 -33.92 7.48
C GLU A 356 12.42 -33.22 7.74
N PRO A 357 11.49 -33.21 6.76
CA PRO A 357 10.16 -32.67 6.98
C PRO A 357 9.44 -33.55 8.01
N SER A 358 9.30 -33.05 9.23
CA SER A 358 8.53 -33.71 10.28
C SER A 358 7.04 -33.72 9.90
N GLU A 359 6.36 -34.86 10.00
CA GLU A 359 4.87 -34.85 9.96
C GLU A 359 4.27 -34.23 11.23
N GLU A 360 5.08 -34.08 12.29
CA GLU A 360 4.68 -33.61 13.62
C GLU A 360 4.73 -32.08 13.79
N ASP A 361 5.29 -31.32 12.84
CA ASP A 361 5.28 -29.84 12.86
C ASP A 361 3.92 -29.25 12.40
N GLN A 362 2.88 -30.08 12.26
CA GLN A 362 1.50 -29.63 12.02
C GLN A 362 0.84 -29.07 13.30
N ASP A 363 1.43 -29.31 14.47
CA ASP A 363 0.97 -28.82 15.77
C ASP A 363 2.12 -28.09 16.49
N ASP A 364 2.58 -26.94 15.97
CA ASP A 364 3.40 -26.03 16.79
C ASP A 364 2.51 -25.43 17.89
N PRO A 365 2.76 -25.68 19.20
CA PRO A 365 1.95 -25.11 20.29
C PRO A 365 2.03 -23.57 20.38
N PHE A 366 2.89 -22.94 19.59
CA PHE A 366 3.16 -21.51 19.61
C PHE A 366 2.48 -20.70 18.49
N ASP A 367 1.83 -21.32 17.50
CA ASP A 367 1.14 -20.59 16.41
C ASP A 367 -0.17 -21.27 15.94
N PRO A 368 -1.32 -20.97 16.57
CA PRO A 368 -2.62 -21.53 16.20
C PRO A 368 -3.17 -21.05 14.83
N GLU A 369 -2.46 -20.17 14.12
CA GLU A 369 -2.82 -19.68 12.77
C GLU A 369 -1.99 -20.31 11.64
N ALA A 370 -1.15 -21.31 11.94
CA ALA A 370 -0.43 -22.07 10.93
C ALA A 370 -1.40 -22.85 10.02
N VAL A 371 -1.80 -22.23 8.91
CA VAL A 371 -2.46 -22.92 7.79
C VAL A 371 -1.55 -24.08 7.38
N VAL A 372 -2.10 -25.31 7.37
CA VAL A 372 -1.43 -26.55 7.00
C VAL A 372 -0.45 -26.30 5.85
N ALA A 373 0.86 -26.33 6.14
CA ALA A 373 1.86 -26.22 5.10
C ALA A 373 1.63 -27.40 4.13
N PRO A 374 1.59 -27.16 2.79
CA PRO A 374 1.42 -28.26 1.85
C PRO A 374 2.53 -29.28 2.06
N THR A 375 2.20 -30.58 1.97
CA THR A 375 3.19 -31.66 2.14
C THR A 375 4.39 -31.40 1.22
N MET A 376 5.58 -31.26 1.83
CA MET A 376 6.81 -30.94 1.09
C MET A 376 7.01 -31.93 -0.06
N PRO A 377 7.17 -31.46 -1.32
CA PRO A 377 7.42 -32.35 -2.44
C PRO A 377 8.72 -33.12 -2.19
N THR A 378 8.70 -34.44 -2.40
CA THR A 378 9.86 -35.28 -2.11
C THR A 378 11.06 -34.80 -2.95
N PRO A 379 12.18 -34.40 -2.33
CA PRO A 379 13.30 -33.86 -3.06
C PRO A 379 13.94 -34.93 -3.95
N THR A 380 13.69 -34.86 -5.26
CA THR A 380 14.26 -35.78 -6.25
C THR A 380 15.48 -35.12 -6.90
N ASN A 381 16.59 -35.86 -7.01
CA ASN A 381 17.85 -35.38 -7.60
C ASN A 381 18.52 -34.18 -6.90
N LEU A 382 18.41 -34.08 -5.56
CA LEU A 382 19.17 -33.07 -4.81
C LEU A 382 20.68 -33.22 -5.04
N ASN A 383 21.37 -32.10 -5.22
CA ASN A 383 22.82 -32.06 -5.30
C ASN A 383 23.43 -32.66 -4.01
N PRO A 384 24.33 -33.66 -4.11
CA PRO A 384 24.95 -34.29 -2.93
C PRO A 384 25.62 -33.30 -1.97
N ALA A 385 26.10 -32.15 -2.45
CA ALA A 385 26.68 -31.10 -1.62
C ALA A 385 25.68 -30.51 -0.61
N ILE A 386 24.37 -30.55 -0.89
CA ILE A 386 23.32 -30.09 0.04
C ILE A 386 23.35 -30.94 1.31
N ARG A 387 23.42 -32.27 1.16
CA ARG A 387 23.48 -33.21 2.28
C ARG A 387 24.77 -33.06 3.07
N ILE A 388 25.90 -32.79 2.40
CA ILE A 388 27.18 -32.51 3.06
C ILE A 388 27.09 -31.22 3.88
N CYS A 389 26.53 -30.16 3.30
CA CYS A 389 26.30 -28.89 3.99
C CYS A 389 25.43 -29.10 5.24
N TYR A 390 24.31 -29.82 5.07
CA TYR A 390 23.41 -30.16 6.16
C TYR A 390 24.12 -30.91 7.29
N VAL A 391 24.86 -31.99 6.99
CA VAL A 391 25.61 -32.75 8.02
C VAL A 391 26.63 -31.86 8.74
N ASN A 392 27.30 -30.95 8.04
CA ASN A 392 28.23 -30.02 8.69
C ASN A 392 27.50 -29.06 9.64
N LEU A 393 26.32 -28.57 9.27
CA LEU A 393 25.50 -27.69 10.11
C LEU A 393 24.87 -28.47 11.28
N LEU A 394 24.34 -29.67 11.03
CA LEU A 394 23.81 -30.59 12.02
C LEU A 394 24.88 -30.91 13.07
N SER A 395 26.11 -31.18 12.66
CA SER A 395 27.22 -31.41 13.62
C SER A 395 27.56 -30.21 14.52
N LYS A 396 27.12 -28.99 14.16
CA LYS A 396 27.30 -27.78 14.98
C LYS A 396 26.09 -27.52 15.88
N PHE A 397 24.88 -27.71 15.37
CA PHE A 397 23.63 -27.35 16.07
C PHE A 397 22.99 -28.52 16.83
N ASP A 398 23.09 -29.74 16.31
CA ASP A 398 22.63 -30.97 16.96
C ASP A 398 23.56 -32.17 16.62
N PRO A 399 24.70 -32.29 17.33
CA PRO A 399 25.66 -33.37 17.10
C PRO A 399 25.11 -34.77 17.35
N HIS A 400 24.06 -34.91 18.17
CA HIS A 400 23.51 -36.21 18.57
C HIS A 400 22.65 -36.81 17.45
N HIS A 401 21.92 -35.96 16.74
CA HIS A 401 21.06 -36.35 15.62
C HIS A 401 21.82 -36.78 14.36
N VAL A 402 23.10 -36.42 14.24
CA VAL A 402 23.93 -36.77 13.06
C VAL A 402 23.96 -38.28 12.80
N LEU A 403 24.08 -39.10 13.84
CA LEU A 403 24.13 -40.56 13.69
C LEU A 403 22.78 -41.14 13.29
N GLU A 404 21.69 -40.53 13.71
CA GLU A 404 20.34 -40.93 13.36
C GLU A 404 20.05 -40.60 11.90
N TYR A 405 20.31 -39.36 11.48
CA TYR A 405 20.20 -38.93 10.09
C TYR A 405 21.02 -39.78 9.11
N LEU A 406 22.27 -40.10 9.44
CA LEU A 406 23.13 -40.92 8.57
C LEU A 406 22.64 -42.36 8.41
N LYS A 407 21.86 -42.88 9.37
CA LYS A 407 21.26 -44.23 9.29
C LYS A 407 19.98 -44.24 8.45
N SER A 408 19.21 -43.15 8.48
CA SER A 408 17.96 -43.02 7.72
C SER A 408 18.17 -42.54 6.27
N ALA A 409 19.28 -41.86 5.98
CA ALA A 409 19.54 -41.27 4.67
C ALA A 409 19.80 -42.32 3.56
N PRO A 410 19.15 -42.21 2.39
CA PRO A 410 19.37 -43.10 1.26
C PRO A 410 20.64 -42.69 0.48
N SER A 411 21.83 -43.21 0.85
CA SER A 411 22.96 -43.56 -0.07
C SER A 411 24.32 -43.82 0.63
N PRO A 412 25.17 -44.72 0.09
CA PRO A 412 26.49 -45.06 0.63
C PRO A 412 27.62 -44.03 0.37
N LEU A 413 27.40 -43.00 -0.46
CA LEU A 413 28.42 -41.98 -0.81
C LEU A 413 28.74 -41.01 0.34
N ILE A 414 27.76 -40.70 1.19
CA ILE A 414 27.95 -39.79 2.34
C ILE A 414 28.92 -40.40 3.35
N MET A 415 28.81 -41.72 3.57
CA MET A 415 29.63 -42.44 4.56
C MET A 415 31.14 -42.34 4.29
N LEU A 416 31.59 -42.30 3.04
CA LEU A 416 33.02 -42.31 2.72
C LEU A 416 33.71 -40.95 2.91
N GLN A 417 33.02 -39.83 2.67
CA GLN A 417 33.60 -38.49 2.81
C GLN A 417 33.47 -37.95 4.23
N THR A 418 32.35 -38.20 4.93
CA THR A 418 32.15 -37.72 6.31
C THR A 418 32.99 -38.48 7.33
N SER A 419 33.17 -39.81 7.15
CA SER A 419 34.05 -40.61 8.01
C SER A 419 35.51 -40.16 7.94
N SER A 420 36.00 -39.73 6.76
CA SER A 420 37.36 -39.19 6.61
C SER A 420 37.59 -37.87 7.38
N ARG A 421 36.57 -37.00 7.48
CA ARG A 421 36.64 -35.72 8.19
C ARG A 421 36.39 -35.86 9.70
N PHE A 422 35.45 -36.72 10.11
CA PHE A 422 35.18 -36.98 11.53
C PHE A 422 36.33 -37.74 12.22
N ALA A 423 36.97 -38.69 11.52
CA ALA A 423 38.16 -39.39 12.03
C ALA A 423 39.37 -38.46 12.22
N GLY A 424 39.41 -37.30 11.53
CA GLY A 424 40.46 -36.29 11.66
C GLY A 424 40.30 -35.35 12.86
N LYS A 425 39.08 -35.12 13.36
CA LYS A 425 38.79 -34.12 14.41
C LYS A 425 38.54 -34.71 15.81
N ASN A 426 38.05 -35.95 15.92
CA ASN A 426 37.76 -36.58 17.21
C ASN A 426 38.68 -37.78 17.46
N ARG A 427 39.95 -37.51 17.81
CA ARG A 427 40.89 -38.53 18.33
C ARG A 427 40.80 -38.71 19.85
N CYS A 428 39.68 -38.33 20.47
CA CYS A 428 39.37 -38.54 21.89
C CYS A 428 37.86 -38.76 22.06
N MET A 429 37.35 -39.94 21.71
CA MET A 429 36.13 -40.59 22.21
C MET A 429 35.63 -41.60 21.16
N MET A 430 36.24 -42.79 21.15
CA MET A 430 35.65 -44.00 20.56
C MET A 430 36.15 -45.17 21.40
N PRO A 431 35.27 -45.99 22.01
CA PRO A 431 35.60 -47.35 22.36
C PRO A 431 35.73 -48.16 21.07
N SER A 432 36.75 -49.01 21.01
CA SER A 432 37.21 -49.80 19.87
C SER A 432 36.09 -50.44 19.02
N PHE A 433 36.00 -50.03 17.75
CA PHE A 433 35.37 -50.81 16.69
C PHE A 433 36.30 -51.96 16.31
N GLY A 434 36.15 -53.10 16.97
CA GLY A 434 36.81 -54.35 16.64
C GLY A 434 35.82 -55.49 16.75
N ASN A 435 35.11 -55.78 15.65
CA ASN A 435 34.54 -57.07 15.25
C ASN A 435 33.30 -56.87 14.36
N LEU A 436 33.53 -56.77 13.05
CA LEU A 436 32.52 -57.10 12.02
C LEU A 436 33.24 -57.40 10.69
N ILE A 437 34.25 -58.27 10.75
CA ILE A 437 34.71 -59.05 9.60
C ILE A 437 34.84 -60.50 10.08
N GLY A 438 33.71 -61.21 10.06
CA GLY A 438 33.65 -62.65 10.33
C GLY A 438 34.03 -63.44 9.08
N ARG A 439 35.26 -63.99 9.14
CA ARG A 439 35.82 -65.19 8.50
C ARG A 439 35.05 -65.83 7.33
N LYS A 440 35.74 -65.86 6.18
CA LYS A 440 35.78 -67.02 5.28
C LYS A 440 36.42 -68.19 6.04
N ASP A 441 35.69 -69.28 6.22
CA ASP A 441 36.27 -70.60 6.42
C ASP A 441 35.99 -71.42 5.15
N ALA A 442 37.08 -71.88 4.54
CA ALA A 442 37.12 -72.93 3.54
C ALA A 442 37.94 -74.08 4.14
N CYS A 443 37.43 -75.31 4.08
CA CYS A 443 38.17 -76.53 3.75
C CYS A 443 37.26 -77.79 3.82
N ASP A 444 37.13 -78.43 2.66
CA ASP A 444 37.20 -79.87 2.33
C ASP A 444 36.45 -80.93 3.17
N VAL A 445 35.53 -81.67 2.52
CA VAL A 445 35.71 -83.04 1.94
C VAL A 445 34.72 -83.23 0.79
#